data_AF-A0A963N2C5-F1
#
_entry.id   AF-A0A963N2C5-F1
#
_cell.length_a   1.000
_cell.length_b   1.000
_cell.length_c   1.000
_cell.angle_alpha   90.00
_cell.angle_beta   90.00
_cell.angle_gamma   90.00
#
_symmetry.space_group_name_H-M   'P 1'
#
loop_
_entity.id
_entity.type
_entity.pdbx_description
1 polymer ?
#
loop_
_entity_poly.entity_id
_entity_poly.type
_entity_poly.pdbx_seq_one_letter_code
_entity_poly.pdbx_strand_id
1 'polypeptide(L)' 'GIMNAFRGLSNVSSATLAHVAPGIAEALVATAIGLFAAIPAVVAYNRFAHDIDRLSIRLESFMEEFSNILNRQLR' A
#
# COMPACT_ATOMS: atom_id res chain seq x y z
N GLY A 1 1.95 12.50 -17.32
CA GLY A 1 2.86 13.65 -17.41
C GLY A 1 3.92 13.42 -18.47
N ILE A 2 4.94 12.61 -18.18
CA ILE A 2 6.15 12.46 -19.02
C ILE A 2 5.84 12.15 -20.49
N MET A 3 5.02 11.14 -20.78
CA MET A 3 4.66 10.76 -22.16
C MET A 3 4.00 11.91 -22.94
N ASN A 4 3.14 12.70 -22.28
CA ASN A 4 2.47 13.85 -22.90
C ASN A 4 3.47 15.00 -23.13
N ALA A 5 4.42 15.21 -22.20
CA ALA A 5 5.48 16.20 -22.36
C ALA A 5 6.37 15.88 -23.58
N PHE A 6 6.74 14.61 -23.78
CA PHE A 6 7.56 14.18 -24.92
C PHE A 6 6.81 14.17 -26.26
N ARG A 7 5.51 13.86 -26.28
CA ARG A 7 4.68 14.02 -27.49
C ARG A 7 4.49 15.48 -27.90
N GLY A 8 4.46 16.40 -26.92
CA GLY A 8 4.46 17.83 -27.19
C GLY A 8 5.72 18.30 -27.92
N LEU A 9 6.89 17.71 -27.58
CA LEU A 9 8.16 17.99 -28.24
C LEU A 9 8.28 17.44 -29.66
N SER A 10 7.67 16.29 -29.95
CA SER A 10 7.83 15.65 -31.28
C SER A 10 7.21 16.46 -32.42
N ASN A 11 6.32 17.40 -32.11
CA ASN A 11 5.60 18.22 -33.09
C ASN A 11 6.19 19.64 -33.26
N VAL A 12 7.25 20.01 -32.53
CA VAL A 12 7.90 21.32 -32.64
C VAL A 12 9.27 21.22 -33.31
N SER A 13 9.54 22.14 -34.24
CA SER A 13 10.80 22.21 -35.00
C SER A 13 12.01 22.64 -34.17
N SER A 14 11.78 23.32 -33.03
CA SER A 14 12.83 23.71 -32.08
C SER A 14 12.39 23.35 -30.66
N ALA A 15 13.04 22.34 -30.09
CA ALA A 15 12.80 21.84 -28.75
C ALA A 15 13.54 22.69 -27.72
N THR A 16 12.83 23.31 -26.77
CA THR A 16 13.45 23.96 -25.61
C THR A 16 12.98 23.33 -24.30
N LEU A 17 13.86 23.34 -23.29
CA LEU A 17 13.59 22.74 -21.98
C LEU A 17 12.32 23.32 -21.30
N ALA A 18 12.03 24.59 -21.58
CA ALA A 18 10.84 25.28 -21.08
C ALA A 18 9.52 24.62 -21.54
N HIS A 19 9.50 23.99 -22.72
CA HIS A 19 8.30 23.34 -23.25
C HIS A 19 7.94 22.04 -22.52
N VAL A 20 8.90 21.34 -21.91
CA VAL A 20 8.66 20.07 -21.19
C VAL A 20 8.62 20.19 -19.68
N ALA A 21 9.18 21.26 -19.13
CA ALA A 21 9.28 21.45 -17.68
C ALA A 21 7.93 21.27 -16.94
N PRO A 22 6.78 21.79 -17.43
CA PRO A 22 5.50 21.61 -16.75
C PRO A 22 5.05 20.14 -16.66
N GLY A 23 5.11 19.40 -17.77
CA GLY A 23 4.62 18.01 -17.83
C GLY A 23 5.49 17.02 -17.04
N ILE A 24 6.76 17.34 -16.82
CA ILE A 24 7.67 16.58 -15.95
C ILE A 24 7.36 16.90 -14.49
N ALA A 25 7.17 18.16 -14.12
CA ALA A 25 6.80 18.55 -12.76
C ALA A 25 5.51 17.86 -12.29
N GLU A 26 4.47 17.85 -13.12
CA GLU A 26 3.22 17.14 -12.82
C GLU A 26 3.42 15.64 -12.61
N ALA A 27 4.30 15.00 -13.40
CA ALA A 27 4.58 13.59 -13.25
C ALA A 27 5.29 13.25 -11.93
N LEU A 28 6.19 14.13 -11.49
CA LEU A 28 6.86 13.98 -10.20
C LEU A 28 5.88 14.12 -9.04
N VAL A 29 4.96 15.08 -9.11
CA VAL A 29 3.90 15.24 -8.10
C VAL A 29 3.00 14.00 -8.04
N ALA A 30 2.57 13.48 -9.20
CA ALA A 30 1.77 12.25 -9.25
C ALA A 30 2.50 11.05 -8.60
N THR A 31 3.81 10.96 -8.76
CA THR A 31 4.64 9.90 -8.16
C THR A 31 4.73 10.08 -6.64
N ALA A 32 4.93 11.31 -6.17
CA ALA A 32 4.95 11.63 -4.75
C ALA A 32 3.60 11.32 -4.07
N ILE A 33 2.48 11.64 -4.72
CA ILE A 33 1.14 11.31 -4.23
C ILE A 33 0.95 9.79 -4.15
N GLY A 34 1.43 9.05 -5.15
CA GLY A 34 1.38 7.58 -5.15
C GLY A 34 2.10 6.97 -3.95
N LEU A 35 3.33 7.44 -3.67
CA LEU A 35 4.09 7.00 -2.50
C LEU A 35 3.44 7.43 -1.18
N PHE A 36 2.91 8.66 -1.13
CA PHE A 36 2.21 9.17 0.05
C PHE A 36 0.95 8.35 0.38
N ALA A 37 0.24 7.85 -0.63
CA ALA A 37 -0.90 6.95 -0.42
C ALA A 37 -0.46 5.51 -0.08
N ALA A 38 0.57 4.99 -0.76
CA ALA A 38 0.98 3.61 -0.64
C ALA A 38 1.65 3.28 0.70
N ILE A 39 2.53 4.14 1.21
CA ILE A 39 3.31 3.84 2.43
C ILE A 39 2.39 3.70 3.66
N PRO A 40 1.48 4.64 3.97
CA PRO A 40 0.57 4.50 5.11
C PRO A 40 -0.39 3.32 4.94
N ALA A 41 -0.86 3.03 3.72
CA ALA A 41 -1.73 1.90 3.44
C ALA A 41 -1.05 0.56 3.79
N VAL A 42 0.22 0.40 3.40
CA VAL A 42 0.99 -0.81 3.72
C VAL A 42 1.27 -0.92 5.22
N VAL A 43 1.56 0.18 5.90
CA VAL A 43 1.74 0.20 7.37
C VAL A 43 0.45 -0.22 8.07
N ALA A 44 -0.70 0.33 7.66
CA ALA A 44 -2.00 -0.03 8.22
C ALA A 44 -2.35 -1.50 7.97
N TYR A 45 -2.10 -2.00 6.75
CA TYR A 45 -2.29 -3.41 6.42
C TYR A 45 -1.47 -4.32 7.32
N ASN A 46 -0.16 -4.05 7.48
CA ASN A 46 0.71 -4.86 8.31
C ASN A 46 0.28 -4.83 9.79
N ARG A 47 -0.16 -3.67 10.28
CA ARG A 47 -0.68 -3.53 11.64
C ARG A 47 -1.91 -4.40 11.87
N PHE A 48 -2.91 -4.29 10.98
CA PHE A 48 -4.14 -5.07 11.12
C PHE A 48 -3.89 -6.57 10.91
N ALA A 49 -3.01 -6.96 9.99
CA ALA A 49 -2.63 -8.35 9.81
C ALA A 49 -2.01 -8.92 11.09
N HIS A 50 -1.12 -8.17 11.75
CA HIS A 50 -0.53 -8.58 13.02
C HIS A 50 -1.57 -8.68 14.15
N ASP A 51 -2.49 -7.72 14.25
CA ASP A 51 -3.54 -7.73 15.26
C ASP A 51 -4.51 -8.91 15.08
N ILE A 52 -4.84 -9.25 13.83
CA ILE A 52 -5.67 -10.42 13.50
C ILE A 52 -4.95 -11.72 13.89
N ASP A 53 -3.66 -11.85 13.56
CA ASP A 53 -2.87 -13.03 13.90
C ASP A 53 -2.83 -13.26 15.43
N ARG A 54 -2.61 -12.19 16.20
CA ARG A 54 -2.66 -12.26 17.67
C ARG A 54 -4.04 -12.67 18.19
N LEU A 55 -5.11 -12.20 17.56
CA LEU A 55 -6.47 -12.60 17.93
C LEU A 55 -6.71 -14.10 17.63
N SER A 56 -6.28 -14.58 16.47
CA SER A 56 -6.37 -15.98 16.08
C SER A 56 -5.66 -16.89 17.08
N ILE A 57 -4.42 -16.58 17.44
CA ILE A 57 -3.66 -17.35 18.45
C ILE A 57 -4.40 -17.40 19.78
N ARG A 58 -5.00 -16.28 20.22
CA ARG A 58 -5.77 -16.24 21.47
C ARG A 58 -7.01 -17.13 21.42
N LEU A 59 -7.71 -17.14 20.28
CA LEU A 59 -8.86 -18.00 20.07
C LEU A 59 -8.46 -19.47 20.04
N GLU A 60 -7.34 -19.81 19.42
CA GLU A 60 -6.79 -21.17 19.43
C GLU A 60 -6.49 -21.65 20.85
N SER A 61 -5.78 -20.84 21.65
CA SER A 61 -5.53 -21.17 23.06
C SER A 61 -6.82 -21.35 23.86
N PHE A 62 -7.83 -20.49 23.63
CA PHE A 62 -9.13 -20.63 24.28
C PHE A 62 -9.84 -21.93 23.89
N MET A 63 -9.82 -22.31 22.61
CA MET A 63 -10.41 -23.56 22.14
C MET A 63 -9.72 -24.78 22.76
N GLU A 64 -8.41 -24.74 22.91
CA GLU A 64 -7.63 -25.81 23.54
C GLU A 64 -7.98 -25.95 25.03
N GLU A 65 -8.01 -24.84 25.78
CA GLU A 65 -8.44 -24.83 27.19
C GLU A 65 -9.88 -25.33 27.35
N PHE A 66 -10.79 -24.87 26.50
CA PHE A 66 -12.18 -25.30 26.51
C PHE A 66 -12.32 -26.80 26.24
N SER A 67 -11.59 -27.33 25.24
CA SER A 67 -11.57 -28.76 24.92
C SER A 67 -11.02 -29.59 26.08
N ASN A 68 -9.98 -29.11 26.75
CA ASN A 68 -9.40 -29.76 27.92
C ASN A 68 -10.38 -29.83 29.10
N ILE A 69 -11.15 -28.77 29.32
CA ILE A 69 -12.20 -28.74 30.36
C ILE A 69 -13.30 -29.76 30.05
N LEU A 70 -13.80 -29.80 28.80
CA LEU A 70 -14.84 -30.75 28.39
C LEU A 70 -14.35 -32.20 28.51
N ASN A 71 -13.14 -32.51 28.05
CA ASN A 71 -12.55 -33.84 28.18
C ASN A 71 -12.42 -34.29 29.64
N ARG A 72 -12.16 -33.36 30.56
CA ARG A 72 -12.09 -33.64 31.99
C ARG A 72 -13.47 -33.91 32.61
N GLN A 73 -14.56 -33.36 32.07
CA GLN A 73 -15.92 -33.64 32.56
C GLN A 73 -16.53 -34.92 31.98
N LEU A 74 -16.04 -35.39 30.83
CA LEU A 74 -16.46 -36.65 30.21
C LEU A 74 -15.78 -37.89 30.83
N ARG A 75 -14.71 -37.71 31.60
CA ARG A 75 -14.07 -38.76 32.41
C ARG A 75 -14.62 -38.74 33.83
#